data_AF-A0A5Z0CUE0-F1
#
_entry.id   AF-A0A5Z0CUE0-F1
#
_cell.length_a   1.000
_cell.length_b   1.000
_cell.length_c   1.000
_cell.angle_alpha   90.00
_cell.angle_beta   90.00
_cell.angle_gamma   90.00
#
_symmetry.space_group_name_H-M   'P 1'
#
loop_
_entity.id
_entity.type
_entity.pdbx_description
1 polymer ?
#
loop_
_entity_poly.entity_id
_entity_poly.type
_entity_poly.pdbx_seq_one_letter_code
_entity_poly.pdbx_strand_id
1 'polypeptide(L)'
;MQSINSGKSVGISAKLTLWVGILVVLILAITSTVSYFDAKNHTYELLKENQLKTMDDVKVTFENYSKSKQKAIEVLAYESAKKLEDENISLLLDSFKKAFDFDIVFIAFDKNNKMLLSNGTILDKKSNFDITKQIWYQEAKNNKGITITQPYKSPIDQEIGITYVFPIYKNNQLIAFVGGDYNLDKFSKDVLSLGHSSTTYAAVYDSEGRIIFHEVLDRILTKNTLSVNIANAIKENPEYIDLNKRDILFPVFDDKGIKYEAMCDTSSNGLYRICAVTLDSNYTSAVNSILMKQVIVGIIAIIIALILIRFLISRSLSPLAAIQTGLTSFFDFINHKTKNVSTIEVKSNDEFGQISNAINENILATKRGLEQDNQAVKESVQTVSVVEGGNLTARITANPRNPQLIELKNVLNRLLDALQTRVGSDMNEIQRVFNSYKSLDFTTEVKDANGAVEVTTNALGQEI
;
A
#
# COMPACT_ATOMS: atom_id res chain seq x y z
N MET A 1 44.59 31.33 3.43
CA MET A 1 43.99 30.28 2.57
C MET A 1 42.95 29.53 3.38
N GLN A 2 41.67 29.89 3.25
CA GLN A 2 40.55 29.08 3.73
C GLN A 2 39.76 28.66 2.48
N SER A 3 39.87 27.38 2.13
CA SER A 3 39.00 26.79 1.11
C SER A 3 37.66 26.48 1.77
N ILE A 4 36.69 27.38 1.61
CA ILE A 4 35.30 27.09 1.93
C ILE A 4 34.83 26.08 0.88
N ASN A 5 34.61 24.86 1.35
CA ASN A 5 34.07 23.75 0.58
C ASN A 5 32.61 24.08 0.25
N SER A 6 32.35 24.73 -0.88
CA SER A 6 30.99 25.02 -1.35
C SER A 6 30.37 23.71 -1.86
N GLY A 7 29.77 22.94 -0.96
CA GLY A 7 28.87 21.85 -1.33
C GLY A 7 27.85 22.40 -2.32
N LYS A 8 27.76 21.81 -3.52
CA LYS A 8 26.82 22.24 -4.57
C LYS A 8 25.43 22.37 -3.96
N SER A 9 24.93 23.59 -3.83
CA SER A 9 23.62 23.84 -3.25
C SER A 9 22.56 23.19 -4.14
N VAL A 10 21.86 22.19 -3.63
CA VAL A 10 20.74 21.56 -4.34
C VAL A 10 19.70 22.63 -4.69
N GLY A 11 19.36 22.74 -5.97
CA GLY A 11 18.41 23.74 -6.45
C GLY A 11 17.04 23.63 -5.77
N ILE A 12 16.31 24.74 -5.67
CA ILE A 12 15.00 24.81 -5.00
C ILE A 12 14.04 23.73 -5.51
N SER A 13 14.04 23.49 -6.83
CA SER A 13 13.19 22.45 -7.43
C SER A 13 13.47 21.06 -6.86
N ALA A 14 14.73 20.67 -6.70
CA ALA A 14 15.09 19.35 -6.16
C ALA A 14 14.78 19.24 -4.65
N LYS A 15 14.93 20.33 -3.88
CA LYS A 15 14.49 20.37 -2.48
C LYS A 15 12.97 20.15 -2.38
N LEU A 16 12.17 20.85 -3.18
CA LEU A 16 10.71 20.69 -3.19
C LEU A 16 10.30 19.29 -3.64
N THR A 17 10.92 18.73 -4.69
CA THR A 17 10.67 17.35 -5.12
C THR A 17 10.94 16.36 -3.99
N LEU A 18 12.01 16.55 -3.20
CA LEU A 18 12.33 15.71 -2.05
C LEU A 18 11.23 15.80 -0.97
N TRP A 19 10.81 17.00 -0.58
CA TRP A 19 9.78 17.20 0.45
C TRP A 19 8.45 16.56 0.07
N VAL A 20 7.99 16.79 -1.16
CA VAL A 20 6.75 16.18 -1.67
C VAL A 20 6.93 14.67 -1.80
N GLY A 21 8.10 14.20 -2.24
CA GLY A 21 8.43 12.78 -2.32
C GLY A 21 8.32 12.07 -0.97
N ILE A 22 8.86 12.67 0.10
CA ILE A 22 8.74 12.15 1.47
C ILE A 22 7.26 12.06 1.87
N LEU A 23 6.46 13.08 1.59
CA LEU A 23 5.03 13.09 1.91
C LEU A 23 4.26 12.00 1.14
N VAL A 24 4.56 11.80 -0.14
CA VAL A 24 3.97 10.71 -0.94
C VAL A 24 4.34 9.35 -0.38
N VAL A 25 5.61 9.13 -0.02
CA VAL A 25 6.06 7.88 0.60
C VAL A 25 5.35 7.63 1.93
N LEU A 26 5.19 8.65 2.77
CA LEU A 26 4.48 8.55 4.04
C LEU A 26 3.01 8.17 3.84
N ILE A 27 2.30 8.80 2.90
CA ILE A 27 0.90 8.48 2.59
C ILE A 27 0.80 7.03 2.10
N LEU A 28 1.65 6.62 1.16
CA LEU A 28 1.65 5.26 0.63
C LEU A 28 1.99 4.22 1.70
N ALA A 29 2.91 4.54 2.61
CA ALA A 29 3.25 3.66 3.73
C ALA A 29 2.05 3.48 4.67
N ILE A 30 1.34 4.56 5.01
CA ILE A 30 0.14 4.51 5.86
C ILE A 30 -0.96 3.69 5.19
N THR A 31 -1.29 3.98 3.92
CA THR A 31 -2.36 3.26 3.20
C THR A 31 -2.02 1.79 2.98
N SER A 32 -0.76 1.46 2.67
CA SER A 32 -0.31 0.07 2.53
C SER A 32 -0.37 -0.67 3.86
N THR A 33 -0.02 -0.01 4.96
CA THR A 33 -0.09 -0.59 6.30
C THR A 33 -1.53 -0.92 6.67
N VAL A 34 -2.47 0.01 6.49
CA VAL A 34 -3.90 -0.22 6.72
C VAL A 34 -4.41 -1.35 5.84
N SER A 35 -4.13 -1.30 4.54
CA SER A 35 -4.56 -2.33 3.59
C SER A 35 -4.00 -3.72 3.91
N TYR A 36 -2.77 -3.80 4.42
CA TYR A 36 -2.16 -5.05 4.86
C TYR A 36 -2.88 -5.64 6.07
N PHE A 37 -3.16 -4.81 7.09
CA PHE A 37 -3.88 -5.27 8.28
C PHE A 37 -5.31 -5.70 7.96
N ASP A 38 -6.00 -4.96 7.09
CA ASP A 38 -7.35 -5.34 6.62
C ASP A 38 -7.32 -6.67 5.86
N ALA A 39 -6.38 -6.83 4.92
CA ALA A 39 -6.21 -8.08 4.18
C ALA A 39 -5.89 -9.26 5.12
N LYS A 40 -5.00 -9.04 6.10
CA LYS A 40 -4.64 -10.04 7.10
C LYS A 40 -5.87 -10.45 7.92
N ASN A 41 -6.60 -9.50 8.48
CA ASN A 41 -7.80 -9.77 9.29
C ASN A 41 -8.89 -10.47 8.48
N HIS A 42 -9.18 -9.99 7.26
CA HIS A 42 -10.20 -10.60 6.41
C HIS A 42 -9.82 -12.03 6.00
N THR A 43 -8.55 -12.27 5.68
CA THR A 43 -8.09 -13.61 5.33
C THR A 43 -8.12 -14.54 6.56
N TYR A 44 -7.87 -14.02 7.77
CA TYR A 44 -7.95 -14.80 9.01
C TYR A 44 -9.39 -15.18 9.34
N GLU A 45 -10.32 -14.24 9.20
CA GLU A 45 -11.76 -14.52 9.36
C GLU A 45 -12.26 -15.54 8.32
N LEU A 46 -11.83 -15.42 7.06
CA LEU A 46 -12.15 -16.40 6.03
C LEU A 46 -11.59 -17.80 6.35
N LEU A 47 -10.37 -17.88 6.90
CA LEU A 47 -9.80 -19.14 7.36
C LEU A 47 -10.65 -19.73 8.48
N LYS A 48 -11.03 -18.93 9.47
CA LYS A 48 -11.88 -19.33 10.60
C LYS A 48 -13.24 -19.85 10.12
N GLU A 49 -13.92 -19.11 9.24
CA GLU A 49 -15.20 -19.52 8.65
C GLU A 49 -15.09 -20.82 7.84
N ASN A 50 -14.02 -20.97 7.05
CA ASN A 50 -13.79 -22.17 6.25
C ASN A 50 -13.52 -23.39 7.15
N GLN A 51 -12.71 -23.23 8.21
CA GLN A 51 -12.48 -24.31 9.17
C GLN A 51 -13.74 -24.69 9.93
N LEU A 52 -14.50 -23.71 10.42
CA LEU A 52 -15.78 -23.94 11.11
C LEU A 52 -16.75 -24.70 10.22
N LYS A 53 -16.91 -24.26 8.97
CA LYS A 53 -17.77 -24.92 8.00
C LYS A 53 -17.31 -26.34 7.68
N THR A 54 -16.02 -26.53 7.41
CA THR A 54 -15.46 -27.86 7.10
C THR A 54 -15.66 -28.82 8.28
N MET A 55 -15.40 -28.36 9.50
CA MET A 55 -15.60 -29.12 10.72
C MET A 55 -17.09 -29.45 10.94
N ASP A 56 -17.99 -28.49 10.73
CA ASP A 56 -19.44 -28.67 10.87
C ASP A 56 -20.01 -29.64 9.85
N ASP A 57 -19.64 -29.49 8.57
CA ASP A 57 -20.08 -30.38 7.50
C ASP A 57 -19.66 -31.82 7.81
N VAL A 58 -18.42 -32.02 8.26
CA VAL A 58 -17.92 -33.36 8.67
C VAL A 58 -18.59 -33.86 9.93
N LYS A 59 -18.81 -33.01 10.95
CA LYS A 59 -19.50 -33.42 12.18
C LYS A 59 -20.93 -33.87 11.89
N VAL A 60 -21.69 -33.08 11.15
CA VAL A 60 -23.07 -33.41 10.79
C VAL A 60 -23.11 -34.68 9.95
N THR A 61 -22.18 -34.84 9.00
CA THR A 61 -22.11 -36.04 8.16
C THR A 61 -21.75 -37.27 8.98
N PHE A 62 -20.72 -37.17 9.83
CA PHE A 62 -20.31 -38.21 10.76
C PHE A 62 -21.46 -38.69 11.66
N GLU A 63 -22.18 -37.75 12.26
CA GLU A 63 -23.30 -38.03 13.16
C GLU A 63 -24.48 -38.66 12.41
N ASN A 64 -24.84 -38.13 11.24
CA ASN A 64 -25.95 -38.66 10.43
C ASN A 64 -25.65 -40.06 9.89
N TYR A 65 -24.45 -40.28 9.33
CA TYR A 65 -24.04 -41.60 8.86
C TYR A 65 -24.05 -42.60 10.01
N SER A 66 -23.42 -42.26 11.14
CA SER A 66 -23.36 -43.14 12.31
C SER A 66 -24.76 -43.45 12.85
N LYS A 67 -25.64 -42.45 12.99
CA LYS A 67 -27.01 -42.62 13.48
C LYS A 67 -27.86 -43.48 12.55
N SER A 68 -27.69 -43.33 11.23
CA SER A 68 -28.36 -44.16 10.24
C SER A 68 -28.00 -45.64 10.39
N LYS A 69 -26.70 -45.96 10.49
CA LYS A 69 -26.22 -47.34 10.70
C LYS A 69 -26.70 -47.92 12.04
N GLN A 70 -26.61 -47.14 13.12
CA GLN A 70 -27.13 -47.55 14.44
C GLN A 70 -28.62 -47.91 14.35
N LYS A 71 -29.43 -47.07 13.71
CA LYS A 71 -30.86 -47.30 13.59
C LYS A 71 -31.17 -48.54 12.74
N ALA A 72 -30.41 -48.76 11.68
CA ALA A 72 -30.53 -49.96 10.84
C ALA A 72 -30.32 -51.24 11.65
N ILE A 73 -29.24 -51.32 12.44
CA ILE A 73 -28.94 -52.50 13.27
C ILE A 73 -29.94 -52.66 14.41
N GLU A 74 -30.38 -51.56 15.04
CA GLU A 74 -31.44 -51.62 16.05
C GLU A 74 -32.74 -52.20 15.48
N VAL A 75 -33.21 -51.70 14.34
CA VAL A 75 -34.43 -52.22 13.68
C VAL A 75 -34.25 -53.68 13.28
N LEU A 76 -33.10 -54.02 12.71
CA LEU A 76 -32.79 -55.40 12.34
C LEU A 76 -32.79 -56.34 13.55
N ALA A 77 -32.29 -55.89 14.71
CA ALA A 77 -32.31 -56.67 15.94
C ALA A 77 -33.74 -56.96 16.41
N TYR A 78 -34.63 -55.95 16.39
CA TYR A 78 -36.04 -56.15 16.75
C TYR A 78 -36.78 -57.10 15.81
N GLU A 79 -36.53 -56.99 14.49
CA GLU A 79 -37.16 -57.90 13.52
C GLU A 79 -36.58 -59.32 13.59
N SER A 80 -35.26 -59.45 13.79
CA SER A 80 -34.59 -60.73 13.96
C SER A 80 -35.06 -61.46 15.21
N ALA A 81 -35.32 -60.74 16.32
CA ALA A 81 -35.82 -61.31 17.56
C ALA A 81 -37.17 -62.05 17.40
N LYS A 82 -37.99 -61.66 16.43
CA LYS A 82 -39.28 -62.30 16.10
C LYS A 82 -39.12 -63.57 15.27
N LYS A 83 -37.98 -63.76 14.60
CA LYS A 83 -37.73 -64.76 13.55
C LYS A 83 -36.46 -65.60 13.79
N LEU A 84 -36.03 -65.75 15.04
CA LEU A 84 -34.77 -66.44 15.38
C LEU A 84 -34.66 -67.89 14.86
N GLU A 85 -35.79 -68.54 14.61
CA GLU A 85 -35.88 -69.93 14.11
C GLU A 85 -36.23 -70.01 12.61
N ASP A 86 -36.36 -68.87 11.91
CA ASP A 86 -36.68 -68.81 10.48
C ASP A 86 -35.44 -69.09 9.63
N GLU A 87 -35.53 -70.07 8.72
CA GLU A 87 -34.45 -70.41 7.79
C GLU A 87 -34.09 -69.25 6.84
N ASN A 88 -34.99 -68.29 6.65
CA ASN A 88 -34.80 -67.14 5.77
C ASN A 88 -34.16 -65.92 6.45
N ILE A 89 -33.73 -66.03 7.71
CA ILE A 89 -33.14 -64.89 8.43
C ILE A 89 -31.91 -64.32 7.68
N SER A 90 -31.14 -65.14 6.97
CA SER A 90 -30.01 -64.70 6.14
C SER A 90 -30.41 -63.71 5.03
N LEU A 91 -31.59 -63.88 4.42
CA LEU A 91 -32.12 -62.96 3.40
C LEU A 91 -32.46 -61.58 4.00
N LEU A 92 -32.95 -61.55 5.25
CA LEU A 92 -33.20 -60.30 5.96
C LEU A 92 -31.88 -59.59 6.27
N LEU A 93 -30.87 -60.32 6.76
CA LEU A 93 -29.53 -59.79 6.99
C LEU A 93 -28.92 -59.22 5.70
N ASP A 94 -29.03 -59.94 4.58
CA ASP A 94 -28.53 -59.50 3.26
C ASP A 94 -29.27 -58.27 2.73
N SER A 95 -30.58 -58.17 2.98
CA SER A 95 -31.37 -56.99 2.61
C SER A 95 -30.89 -55.75 3.36
N PHE A 96 -30.62 -55.86 4.67
CA PHE A 96 -30.07 -54.75 5.44
C PHE A 96 -28.62 -54.44 5.05
N LYS A 97 -27.82 -55.47 4.77
CA LYS A 97 -26.46 -55.30 4.24
C LYS A 97 -26.48 -54.43 2.98
N LYS A 98 -27.36 -54.73 2.02
CA LYS A 98 -27.47 -53.99 0.75
C LYS A 98 -28.09 -52.61 0.93
N ALA A 99 -29.20 -52.51 1.67
CA ALA A 99 -29.95 -51.25 1.82
C ALA A 99 -29.18 -50.19 2.61
N PHE A 100 -28.42 -50.62 3.62
CA PHE A 100 -27.60 -49.75 4.45
C PHE A 100 -26.11 -49.95 4.20
N ASP A 101 -25.75 -50.61 3.10
CA ASP A 101 -24.40 -50.63 2.55
C ASP A 101 -23.29 -51.08 3.53
N PHE A 102 -23.63 -52.04 4.40
CA PHE A 102 -22.67 -52.71 5.30
C PHE A 102 -21.81 -53.71 4.55
N ASP A 103 -20.62 -54.00 5.07
CA ASP A 103 -19.72 -55.01 4.50
C ASP A 103 -20.12 -56.41 4.95
N ILE A 104 -20.45 -56.54 6.24
CA ILE A 104 -20.96 -57.77 6.84
C ILE A 104 -22.15 -57.40 7.70
N VAL A 105 -23.23 -58.18 7.63
CA VAL A 105 -24.32 -58.14 8.60
C VAL A 105 -24.50 -59.54 9.17
N PHE A 106 -24.72 -59.66 10.46
CA PHE A 106 -24.75 -60.95 11.13
C PHE A 106 -25.73 -61.01 12.29
N ILE A 107 -26.06 -62.25 12.65
CA ILE A 107 -26.65 -62.59 13.94
C ILE A 107 -25.77 -63.61 14.65
N ALA A 108 -25.43 -63.35 15.90
CA ALA A 108 -24.59 -64.21 16.73
C ALA A 108 -25.35 -64.69 17.96
N PHE A 109 -25.47 -66.00 18.13
CA PHE A 109 -26.23 -66.64 19.20
C PHE A 109 -25.32 -66.92 20.41
N ASP A 110 -25.68 -66.34 21.56
CA ASP A 110 -24.84 -66.36 22.76
C ASP A 110 -24.63 -67.79 23.30
N LYS A 111 -25.71 -68.57 23.38
CA LYS A 111 -25.71 -69.89 24.02
C LYS A 111 -24.86 -70.95 23.30
N ASN A 112 -24.82 -70.93 21.97
CA ASN A 112 -24.18 -71.99 21.17
C ASN A 112 -22.90 -71.51 20.45
N ASN A 113 -22.49 -70.27 20.67
CA ASN A 113 -21.30 -69.67 20.08
C ASN A 113 -21.28 -69.73 18.54
N LYS A 114 -22.45 -69.56 17.92
CA LYS A 114 -22.61 -69.57 16.46
C LYS A 114 -22.95 -68.19 15.94
N MET A 115 -22.40 -67.84 14.80
CA MET A 115 -22.66 -66.59 14.10
C MET A 115 -23.07 -66.91 12.66
N LEU A 116 -24.23 -66.40 12.25
CA LEU A 116 -24.74 -66.50 10.88
C LEU A 116 -24.51 -65.16 10.18
N LEU A 117 -23.80 -65.18 9.07
CA LEU A 117 -23.53 -64.02 8.23
C LEU A 117 -24.63 -63.84 7.18
N SER A 118 -24.73 -62.62 6.64
CA SER A 118 -25.71 -62.26 5.60
C SER A 118 -25.57 -63.05 4.31
N ASN A 119 -24.39 -63.59 4.00
CA ASN A 119 -24.18 -64.48 2.85
C ASN A 119 -24.56 -65.95 3.12
N GLY A 120 -25.13 -66.25 4.30
CA GLY A 120 -25.51 -67.60 4.72
C GLY A 120 -24.39 -68.41 5.38
N THR A 121 -23.17 -67.89 5.46
CA THR A 121 -22.04 -68.58 6.11
C THR A 121 -22.27 -68.67 7.62
N ILE A 122 -22.02 -69.85 8.19
CA ILE A 122 -22.05 -70.08 9.64
C ILE A 122 -20.62 -70.16 10.16
N LEU A 123 -20.29 -69.30 11.13
CA LEU A 123 -19.04 -69.32 11.87
C LEU A 123 -19.28 -69.86 13.29
N ASP A 124 -18.45 -70.79 13.71
CA ASP A 124 -18.48 -71.38 15.05
C ASP A 124 -17.09 -71.93 15.46
N LYS A 125 -17.03 -72.63 16.59
CA LYS A 125 -15.77 -73.21 17.07
C LYS A 125 -15.14 -74.20 16.09
N LYS A 126 -15.92 -74.86 15.22
CA LYS A 126 -15.40 -75.79 14.19
C LYS A 126 -14.72 -75.04 13.06
N SER A 127 -15.18 -73.84 12.75
CA SER A 127 -14.49 -72.90 11.84
C SER A 127 -13.43 -72.06 12.56
N ASN A 128 -12.97 -72.48 13.74
CA ASN A 128 -12.01 -71.78 14.59
C ASN A 128 -12.42 -70.33 14.93
N PHE A 129 -13.72 -70.06 15.00
CA PHE A 129 -14.28 -68.76 15.34
C PHE A 129 -14.98 -68.81 16.71
N ASP A 130 -14.69 -67.84 17.57
CA ASP A 130 -15.29 -67.75 18.91
C ASP A 130 -15.87 -66.36 19.11
N ILE A 131 -17.21 -66.27 19.22
CA ILE A 131 -17.90 -64.99 19.33
C ILE A 131 -17.51 -64.28 20.62
N THR A 132 -17.21 -65.03 21.69
CA THR A 132 -16.83 -64.47 22.98
C THR A 132 -15.47 -63.78 22.93
N LYS A 133 -14.61 -64.09 21.97
CA LYS A 133 -13.31 -63.43 21.81
C LYS A 133 -13.37 -62.17 20.96
N GLN A 134 -14.51 -61.87 20.36
CA GLN A 134 -14.66 -60.72 19.47
C GLN A 134 -14.75 -59.41 20.26
N ILE A 135 -14.15 -58.36 19.72
CA ILE A 135 -14.15 -57.02 20.31
C ILE A 135 -15.59 -56.53 20.50
N TRP A 136 -16.41 -56.63 19.45
CA TRP A 136 -17.82 -56.26 19.50
C TRP A 136 -18.61 -57.00 20.59
N TYR A 137 -18.30 -58.28 20.86
CA TYR A 137 -18.98 -59.04 21.90
C TYR A 137 -18.60 -58.52 23.28
N GLN A 138 -17.29 -58.33 23.51
CA GLN A 138 -16.78 -57.86 24.81
C GLN A 138 -17.28 -56.46 25.15
N GLU A 139 -17.39 -55.58 24.16
CA GLU A 139 -17.92 -54.22 24.32
C GLU A 139 -19.44 -54.20 24.50
N ALA A 140 -20.18 -55.09 23.82
CA ALA A 140 -21.64 -55.05 23.81
C ALA A 140 -22.33 -55.91 24.87
N LYS A 141 -21.71 -56.98 25.39
CA LYS A 141 -22.37 -57.97 26.27
C LYS A 141 -23.02 -57.39 27.53
N ASN A 142 -22.49 -56.27 28.02
CA ASN A 142 -22.97 -55.60 29.23
C ASN A 142 -23.84 -54.36 28.91
N ASN A 143 -23.93 -53.97 27.64
CA ASN A 143 -24.77 -52.86 27.19
C ASN A 143 -26.14 -53.41 26.79
N LYS A 144 -27.23 -52.73 27.16
CA LYS A 144 -28.60 -53.12 26.74
C LYS A 144 -29.05 -52.47 25.44
N GLY A 145 -28.28 -51.53 24.92
CA GLY A 145 -28.57 -50.81 23.68
C GLY A 145 -27.52 -51.05 22.60
N ILE A 146 -27.60 -50.23 21.55
CA ILE A 146 -26.61 -50.24 20.47
C ILE A 146 -25.22 -49.92 21.03
N THR A 147 -24.23 -50.67 20.58
CA THR A 147 -22.81 -50.45 20.85
C THR A 147 -22.10 -50.24 19.53
N ILE A 148 -21.17 -49.29 19.51
CA ILE A 148 -20.28 -49.02 18.36
C ILE A 148 -18.89 -49.31 18.87
N THR A 149 -18.18 -50.22 18.21
CA THR A 149 -16.83 -50.55 18.64
C THR A 149 -15.85 -49.42 18.36
N GLN A 150 -14.73 -49.43 19.07
CA GLN A 150 -13.54 -48.77 18.53
C GLN A 150 -13.13 -49.43 17.20
N PRO A 151 -12.47 -48.71 16.27
CA PRO A 151 -12.08 -49.34 15.03
C PRO A 151 -11.03 -50.44 15.27
N TYR A 152 -11.19 -51.55 14.59
CA TYR A 152 -10.34 -52.73 14.74
C TYR A 152 -10.22 -53.48 13.41
N LYS A 153 -9.20 -54.32 13.31
CA LYS A 153 -9.05 -55.21 12.16
C LYS A 153 -9.97 -56.42 12.33
N SER A 154 -10.96 -56.55 11.44
CA SER A 154 -11.91 -57.65 11.47
C SER A 154 -11.21 -59.00 11.19
N PRO A 155 -11.48 -60.03 12.00
CA PRO A 155 -10.91 -61.36 11.77
C PRO A 155 -11.57 -62.11 10.60
N ILE A 156 -12.67 -61.60 10.06
CA ILE A 156 -13.45 -62.27 9.00
C ILE A 156 -12.94 -61.88 7.61
N ASP A 157 -12.90 -60.59 7.33
CA ASP A 157 -12.53 -60.02 6.02
C ASP A 157 -11.15 -59.34 6.03
N GLN A 158 -10.49 -59.24 7.19
CA GLN A 158 -9.19 -58.58 7.38
C GLN A 158 -9.19 -57.06 7.15
N GLU A 159 -10.37 -56.46 6.98
CA GLU A 159 -10.54 -55.02 6.80
C GLU A 159 -10.53 -54.29 8.15
N ILE A 160 -10.09 -53.04 8.16
CA ILE A 160 -10.22 -52.17 9.33
C ILE A 160 -11.62 -51.56 9.29
N GLY A 161 -12.38 -51.73 10.37
CA GLY A 161 -13.78 -51.32 10.41
C GLY A 161 -14.26 -51.04 11.83
N ILE A 162 -15.53 -50.62 11.89
CA ILE A 162 -16.29 -50.53 13.14
C ILE A 162 -17.49 -51.48 13.05
N THR A 163 -17.88 -52.03 14.20
CA THR A 163 -19.07 -52.86 14.30
C THR A 163 -20.15 -52.11 15.07
N TYR A 164 -21.32 -51.98 14.46
CA TYR A 164 -22.55 -51.60 15.13
C TYR A 164 -23.22 -52.88 15.61
N VAL A 165 -23.43 -53.04 16.91
CA VAL A 165 -23.99 -54.28 17.46
C VAL A 165 -25.06 -53.99 18.51
N PHE A 166 -26.16 -54.72 18.42
CA PHE A 166 -27.30 -54.62 19.32
C PHE A 166 -27.59 -55.99 19.96
N PRO A 167 -27.62 -56.08 21.30
CA PRO A 167 -27.94 -57.33 21.99
C PRO A 167 -29.44 -57.57 22.04
N ILE A 168 -29.85 -58.81 21.78
CA ILE A 168 -31.23 -59.28 21.85
C ILE A 168 -31.43 -60.02 23.17
N TYR A 169 -32.39 -59.54 23.96
CA TYR A 169 -32.81 -60.16 25.21
C TYR A 169 -34.19 -60.79 25.08
N LYS A 170 -34.38 -61.98 25.67
CA LYS A 170 -35.69 -62.63 25.85
C LYS A 170 -35.80 -63.05 27.31
N ASN A 171 -36.88 -62.65 27.98
CA ASN A 171 -37.08 -62.87 29.43
C ASN A 171 -35.88 -62.39 30.29
N ASN A 172 -35.31 -61.23 29.93
CA ASN A 172 -34.14 -60.63 30.58
C ASN A 172 -32.84 -61.46 30.48
N GLN A 173 -32.81 -62.51 29.66
CA GLN A 173 -31.63 -63.28 29.31
C GLN A 173 -31.12 -62.86 27.93
N LEU A 174 -29.81 -62.61 27.81
CA LEU A 174 -29.14 -62.38 26.53
C LEU A 174 -29.20 -63.67 25.71
N ILE A 175 -29.72 -63.59 24.49
CA ILE A 175 -29.89 -64.78 23.63
C ILE A 175 -29.13 -64.67 22.30
N ALA A 176 -28.97 -63.46 21.79
CA ALA A 176 -28.26 -63.21 20.54
C ALA A 176 -27.75 -61.76 20.47
N PHE A 177 -26.93 -61.48 19.47
CA PHE A 177 -26.52 -60.16 19.03
C PHE A 177 -26.82 -60.05 17.55
N VAL A 178 -27.25 -58.89 17.10
CA VAL A 178 -27.27 -58.54 15.68
C VAL A 178 -26.26 -57.44 15.47
N GLY A 179 -25.41 -57.60 14.46
CA GLY A 179 -24.38 -56.62 14.16
C GLY A 179 -24.18 -56.38 12.69
N GLY A 180 -23.57 -55.23 12.39
CA GLY A 180 -23.12 -54.85 11.06
C GLY A 180 -21.71 -54.30 11.13
N ASP A 181 -20.80 -54.91 10.38
CA ASP A 181 -19.46 -54.41 10.18
C ASP A 181 -19.48 -53.39 9.03
N TYR A 182 -18.80 -52.28 9.26
CA TYR A 182 -18.66 -51.22 8.29
C TYR A 182 -17.19 -50.85 8.13
N ASN A 183 -16.70 -50.96 6.91
CA ASN A 183 -15.34 -50.71 6.51
C ASN A 183 -15.01 -49.22 6.71
N LEU A 184 -13.89 -48.98 7.38
CA LEU A 184 -13.49 -47.64 7.79
C LEU A 184 -12.93 -46.82 6.62
N ASP A 185 -12.38 -47.45 5.60
CA ASP A 185 -11.90 -46.76 4.40
C ASP A 185 -13.09 -46.17 3.64
N LYS A 186 -14.18 -46.94 3.56
CA LYS A 186 -15.45 -46.49 2.98
C LYS A 186 -16.06 -45.38 3.81
N PHE A 187 -16.11 -45.56 5.14
CA PHE A 187 -16.62 -44.52 6.04
C PHE A 187 -15.81 -43.23 5.95
N SER A 188 -14.49 -43.35 5.91
CA SER A 188 -13.59 -42.19 5.80
C SER A 188 -13.84 -41.45 4.49
N LYS A 189 -14.01 -42.16 3.36
CA LYS A 189 -14.36 -41.53 2.07
C LYS A 189 -15.72 -40.86 2.11
N ASP A 190 -16.74 -41.52 2.65
CA ASP A 190 -18.10 -41.00 2.67
C ASP A 190 -18.23 -39.78 3.58
N VAL A 191 -17.64 -39.85 4.78
CA VAL A 191 -17.71 -38.77 5.79
C VAL A 191 -16.77 -37.61 5.48
N LEU A 192 -15.55 -37.88 4.98
CA LEU A 192 -14.59 -36.83 4.63
C LEU A 192 -14.78 -36.30 3.21
N SER A 193 -15.78 -36.79 2.45
CA SER A 193 -16.13 -36.27 1.13
C SER A 193 -16.43 -34.77 1.15
N LEU A 194 -17.00 -34.27 2.25
CA LEU A 194 -17.27 -32.85 2.50
C LEU A 194 -16.23 -32.20 3.41
N GLY A 195 -15.21 -32.95 3.83
CA GLY A 195 -14.21 -32.56 4.81
C GLY A 195 -12.92 -32.01 4.22
N HIS A 196 -12.91 -31.61 2.95
CA HIS A 196 -11.70 -31.12 2.31
C HIS A 196 -11.94 -29.89 1.43
N SER A 197 -10.92 -29.05 1.39
CA SER A 197 -10.77 -27.98 0.41
C SER A 197 -9.33 -27.99 -0.10
N SER A 198 -8.98 -27.04 -0.97
CA SER A 198 -7.61 -26.93 -1.49
C SER A 198 -6.53 -26.74 -0.41
N THR A 199 -6.89 -26.29 0.79
CA THR A 199 -5.94 -25.89 1.84
C THR A 199 -6.25 -26.45 3.23
N THR A 200 -7.45 -26.99 3.43
CA THR A 200 -7.95 -27.52 4.70
C THR A 200 -8.38 -28.96 4.51
N TYR A 201 -8.06 -29.83 5.46
CA TYR A 201 -8.62 -31.17 5.53
C TYR A 201 -9.20 -31.41 6.92
N ALA A 202 -10.17 -32.31 7.00
CA ALA A 202 -10.72 -32.77 8.25
C ALA A 202 -10.12 -34.12 8.65
N ALA A 203 -9.97 -34.30 9.94
CA ALA A 203 -9.59 -35.57 10.53
C ALA A 203 -10.28 -35.73 11.88
N VAL A 204 -10.44 -36.98 12.29
CA VAL A 204 -11.08 -37.29 13.56
C VAL A 204 -10.09 -38.03 14.45
N TYR A 205 -9.94 -37.56 15.67
CA TYR A 205 -9.04 -38.10 16.66
C TYR A 205 -9.82 -38.59 17.88
N ASP A 206 -9.23 -39.50 18.65
CA ASP A 206 -9.70 -39.74 20.01
C ASP A 206 -9.06 -38.75 21.00
N SER A 207 -9.40 -38.89 22.29
CA SER A 207 -8.85 -38.04 23.35
C SER A 207 -7.33 -38.13 23.52
N GLU A 208 -6.67 -39.13 22.94
CA GLU A 208 -5.23 -39.37 23.05
C GLU A 208 -4.46 -39.08 21.75
N GLY A 209 -5.15 -38.50 20.76
CA GLY A 209 -4.57 -38.17 19.45
C GLY A 209 -4.36 -39.38 18.55
N ARG A 210 -5.00 -40.54 18.82
CA ARG A 210 -5.08 -41.61 17.82
C ARG A 210 -5.98 -41.16 16.69
N ILE A 211 -5.50 -41.39 15.48
CA ILE A 211 -6.23 -41.03 14.26
C ILE A 211 -7.31 -42.08 14.04
N ILE A 212 -8.56 -41.68 14.16
CA ILE A 212 -9.73 -42.56 13.99
C ILE A 212 -10.23 -42.47 12.55
N PHE A 213 -10.23 -41.28 11.95
CA PHE A 213 -10.61 -41.06 10.56
C PHE A 213 -9.66 -40.06 9.89
N HIS A 214 -9.20 -40.39 8.69
CA HIS A 214 -8.28 -39.57 7.91
C HIS A 214 -8.32 -39.98 6.41
N GLU A 215 -8.10 -39.03 5.49
CA GLU A 215 -8.11 -39.31 4.04
C GLU A 215 -7.01 -40.31 3.62
N VAL A 216 -5.81 -40.13 4.17
CA VAL A 216 -4.70 -41.09 4.06
C VAL A 216 -4.95 -42.27 5.01
N LEU A 217 -5.43 -43.39 4.44
CA LEU A 217 -5.87 -44.58 5.16
C LEU A 217 -4.79 -45.22 6.05
N ASP A 218 -3.53 -45.24 5.59
CA ASP A 218 -2.40 -45.79 6.36
C ASP A 218 -2.14 -45.06 7.70
N ARG A 219 -2.75 -43.89 7.90
CA ARG A 219 -2.66 -43.15 9.16
C ARG A 219 -3.70 -43.60 10.18
N ILE A 220 -4.75 -44.28 9.78
CA ILE A 220 -5.83 -44.67 10.69
C ILE A 220 -5.30 -45.69 11.71
N LEU A 221 -5.77 -45.57 12.96
CA LEU A 221 -5.29 -46.30 14.14
C LEU A 221 -3.84 -46.04 14.54
N THR A 222 -3.18 -45.07 13.91
CA THR A 222 -1.83 -44.61 14.31
C THR A 222 -1.87 -43.33 15.12
N LYS A 223 -0.72 -42.92 15.64
CA LYS A 223 -0.48 -41.58 16.20
C LYS A 223 0.68 -40.96 15.45
N ASN A 224 0.59 -39.69 15.13
CA ASN A 224 1.73 -38.88 14.72
C ASN A 224 1.87 -37.68 15.65
N THR A 225 2.98 -36.95 15.52
CA THR A 225 3.27 -35.80 16.39
C THR A 225 2.17 -34.74 16.31
N LEU A 226 1.66 -34.45 15.10
CA LEU A 226 0.59 -33.47 14.91
C LEU A 226 -0.70 -33.88 15.62
N SER A 227 -1.15 -35.13 15.48
CA SER A 227 -2.39 -35.61 16.09
C SER A 227 -2.31 -35.65 17.62
N VAL A 228 -1.15 -36.00 18.17
CA VAL A 228 -0.88 -35.96 19.61
C VAL A 228 -0.85 -34.52 20.11
N ASN A 229 -0.21 -33.60 19.37
CA ASN A 229 -0.15 -32.18 19.76
C ASN A 229 -1.53 -31.52 19.73
N ILE A 230 -2.40 -31.86 18.77
CA ILE A 230 -3.80 -31.44 18.77
C ILE A 230 -4.52 -31.92 20.04
N ALA A 231 -4.39 -33.21 20.38
CA ALA A 231 -5.03 -33.75 21.58
C ALA A 231 -4.50 -33.09 22.87
N ASN A 232 -3.20 -32.83 22.96
CA ASN A 232 -2.60 -32.14 24.11
C ASN A 232 -3.07 -30.70 24.21
N ALA A 233 -3.13 -29.96 23.11
CA ALA A 233 -3.62 -28.57 23.09
C ALA A 233 -5.06 -28.48 23.61
N ILE A 234 -5.93 -29.42 23.22
CA ILE A 234 -7.32 -29.51 23.72
C ILE A 234 -7.37 -29.90 25.21
N LYS A 235 -6.46 -30.77 25.66
CA LYS A 235 -6.38 -31.14 27.09
C LYS A 235 -5.94 -29.96 27.96
N GLU A 236 -4.97 -29.18 27.48
CA GLU A 236 -4.47 -27.98 28.16
C GLU A 236 -5.52 -26.86 28.15
N ASN A 237 -6.25 -26.69 27.04
CA ASN A 237 -7.29 -25.68 26.89
C ASN A 237 -8.61 -26.32 26.41
N PRO A 238 -9.46 -26.83 27.33
CA PRO A 238 -10.72 -27.48 26.99
C PRO A 238 -11.73 -26.57 26.27
N GLU A 239 -11.53 -25.25 26.28
CA GLU A 239 -12.37 -24.30 25.54
C GLU A 239 -12.34 -24.49 24.03
N TYR A 240 -11.28 -25.10 23.48
CA TYR A 240 -11.15 -25.41 22.05
C TYR A 240 -12.23 -26.37 21.52
N ILE A 241 -12.98 -27.01 22.40
CA ILE A 241 -14.10 -27.90 22.06
C ILE A 241 -15.39 -27.52 22.82
N ASP A 242 -15.47 -26.29 23.32
CA ASP A 242 -16.68 -25.79 23.98
C ASP A 242 -17.82 -25.65 22.96
N LEU A 243 -18.94 -26.29 23.24
CA LEU A 243 -20.13 -26.28 22.39
C LEU A 243 -20.71 -24.87 22.19
N ASN A 244 -20.40 -23.91 23.07
CA ASN A 244 -20.83 -22.51 22.97
C ASN A 244 -19.82 -21.61 22.26
N LYS A 245 -18.59 -22.10 21.99
CA LYS A 245 -17.50 -21.34 21.36
C LYS A 245 -16.77 -22.22 20.35
N ARG A 246 -17.42 -22.45 19.22
CA ARG A 246 -16.99 -23.44 18.21
C ARG A 246 -16.06 -22.87 17.15
N ASP A 247 -15.81 -21.56 17.13
CA ASP A 247 -15.02 -20.86 16.12
C ASP A 247 -13.58 -20.54 16.59
N ILE A 248 -13.07 -21.28 17.58
CA ILE A 248 -11.73 -21.05 18.12
C ILE A 248 -10.67 -21.77 17.27
N LEU A 249 -9.85 -20.98 16.59
CA LEU A 249 -8.60 -21.44 15.97
C LEU A 249 -7.50 -21.53 17.01
N PHE A 250 -6.68 -22.57 16.94
CA PHE A 250 -5.49 -22.72 17.76
C PHE A 250 -4.30 -23.27 16.96
N PRO A 251 -3.08 -22.75 17.24
CA PRO A 251 -1.89 -23.17 16.54
C PRO A 251 -1.37 -24.50 17.09
N VAL A 252 -0.96 -25.39 16.19
CA VAL A 252 -0.31 -26.67 16.51
C VAL A 252 0.87 -26.92 15.58
N PHE A 253 1.85 -27.70 16.04
CA PHE A 253 3.08 -27.94 15.31
C PHE A 253 3.27 -29.44 15.06
N ASP A 254 3.86 -29.80 13.93
CA ASP A 254 4.33 -31.16 13.67
C ASP A 254 5.75 -31.40 14.23
N ASP A 255 6.31 -32.57 13.94
CA ASP A 255 7.67 -32.96 14.33
C ASP A 255 8.78 -32.14 13.65
N LYS A 256 8.48 -31.48 12.54
CA LYS A 256 9.40 -30.63 11.79
C LYS A 256 9.30 -29.16 12.18
N GLY A 257 8.44 -28.83 13.15
CA GLY A 257 8.16 -27.45 13.56
C GLY A 257 7.31 -26.68 12.54
N ILE A 258 6.65 -27.39 11.61
CA ILE A 258 5.71 -26.78 10.67
C ILE A 258 4.44 -26.43 11.43
N LYS A 259 4.00 -25.18 11.29
CA LYS A 259 2.82 -24.65 11.96
C LYS A 259 1.54 -24.95 11.18
N TYR A 260 0.55 -25.42 11.89
CA TYR A 260 -0.82 -25.62 11.43
C TYR A 260 -1.77 -24.81 12.31
N GLU A 261 -2.89 -24.41 11.75
CA GLU A 261 -4.04 -23.87 12.47
C GLU A 261 -5.11 -24.95 12.50
N ALA A 262 -5.57 -25.31 13.69
CA ALA A 262 -6.61 -26.31 13.90
C ALA A 262 -7.84 -25.68 14.56
N MET A 263 -9.00 -26.22 14.22
CA MET A 263 -10.27 -25.97 14.87
C MET A 263 -10.94 -27.31 15.10
N CYS A 264 -11.40 -27.58 16.31
CA CYS A 264 -11.94 -28.87 16.68
C CYS A 264 -13.27 -28.74 17.39
N ASP A 265 -14.04 -29.81 17.35
CA ASP A 265 -15.25 -29.96 18.15
C ASP A 265 -15.36 -31.42 18.62
N THR A 266 -16.17 -31.63 19.64
CA THR A 266 -16.48 -32.95 20.14
C THR A 266 -17.65 -33.57 19.37
N SER A 267 -17.56 -34.87 19.08
CA SER A 267 -18.71 -35.65 18.65
C SER A 267 -19.79 -35.69 19.73
N SER A 268 -21.05 -35.92 19.33
CA SER A 268 -22.20 -36.05 20.26
C SER A 268 -22.01 -37.07 21.40
N ASN A 269 -21.20 -38.11 21.20
CA ASN A 269 -20.91 -39.12 22.23
C ASN A 269 -19.71 -38.75 23.13
N GLY A 270 -19.05 -37.62 22.89
CA GLY A 270 -17.91 -37.13 23.68
C GLY A 270 -16.57 -37.82 23.40
N LEU A 271 -16.56 -38.92 22.63
CA LEU A 271 -15.38 -39.79 22.46
C LEU A 271 -14.38 -39.28 21.42
N TYR A 272 -14.87 -38.54 20.42
CA TYR A 272 -14.07 -38.15 19.27
C TYR A 272 -13.93 -36.63 19.18
N ARG A 273 -12.83 -36.20 18.55
CA ARG A 273 -12.49 -34.83 18.23
C ARG A 273 -12.48 -34.70 16.72
N ILE A 274 -13.45 -34.00 16.18
CA ILE A 274 -13.57 -33.74 14.75
C ILE A 274 -12.89 -32.41 14.50
N CYS A 275 -11.82 -32.41 13.71
CA CYS A 275 -10.96 -31.26 13.56
C CYS A 275 -10.79 -30.90 12.08
N ALA A 276 -10.93 -29.62 11.76
CA ALA A 276 -10.41 -29.04 10.54
C ALA A 276 -8.97 -28.57 10.78
N VAL A 277 -8.07 -28.89 9.85
CA VAL A 277 -6.64 -28.60 9.97
C VAL A 277 -6.16 -27.94 8.68
N THR A 278 -5.48 -26.80 8.82
CA THR A 278 -4.91 -26.04 7.70
C THR A 278 -3.45 -25.75 7.98
N LEU A 279 -2.61 -25.85 6.95
CA LEU A 279 -1.22 -25.42 7.04
C LEU A 279 -1.16 -23.88 7.15
N ASP A 280 -0.47 -23.32 8.15
CA ASP A 280 -0.41 -21.86 8.38
C ASP A 280 0.14 -21.12 7.15
N SER A 281 1.09 -21.72 6.45
CA SER A 281 1.66 -21.15 5.22
C SER A 281 0.66 -20.95 4.10
N ASN A 282 -0.43 -21.73 4.04
CA ASN A 282 -1.47 -21.53 3.02
C ASN A 282 -2.18 -20.19 3.21
N TYR A 283 -2.29 -19.73 4.45
CA TYR A 283 -2.86 -18.43 4.81
C TYR A 283 -1.79 -17.32 4.75
N THR A 284 -0.64 -17.51 5.41
CA THR A 284 0.39 -16.46 5.49
C THR A 284 1.05 -16.17 4.14
N SER A 285 1.17 -17.16 3.24
CA SER A 285 1.66 -16.92 1.88
C SER A 285 0.69 -16.10 1.04
N ALA A 286 -0.63 -16.27 1.20
CA ALA A 286 -1.63 -15.46 0.51
C ALA A 286 -1.53 -13.99 0.95
N VAL A 287 -1.44 -13.75 2.26
CA VAL A 287 -1.24 -12.40 2.83
C VAL A 287 0.10 -11.79 2.37
N ASN A 288 1.18 -12.56 2.38
CA ASN A 288 2.50 -12.11 1.92
C ASN A 288 2.53 -11.82 0.42
N SER A 289 1.78 -12.57 -0.40
CA SER A 289 1.64 -12.32 -1.83
C SER A 289 0.95 -10.97 -2.10
N ILE A 290 -0.07 -10.63 -1.31
CA ILE A 290 -0.72 -9.32 -1.36
C ILE A 290 0.28 -8.22 -0.99
N LEU A 291 1.04 -8.40 0.09
CA LEU A 291 2.08 -7.45 0.51
C LEU A 291 3.12 -7.24 -0.59
N MET A 292 3.63 -8.31 -1.21
CA MET A 292 4.61 -8.21 -2.29
C MET A 292 4.07 -7.45 -3.51
N LYS A 293 2.81 -7.71 -3.89
CA LYS A 293 2.14 -6.96 -4.97
C LYS A 293 2.00 -5.47 -4.62
N GLN A 294 1.61 -5.16 -3.37
CA GLN A 294 1.51 -3.77 -2.89
C GLN A 294 2.86 -3.05 -2.91
N VAL A 295 3.94 -3.72 -2.49
CA VAL A 295 5.29 -3.16 -2.53
C VAL A 295 5.72 -2.85 -3.96
N ILE A 296 5.51 -3.79 -4.90
CA ILE A 296 5.87 -3.59 -6.32
C ILE A 296 5.08 -2.42 -6.91
N VAL A 297 3.75 -2.40 -6.74
CA VAL A 297 2.89 -1.32 -7.22
C VAL A 297 3.25 0.01 -6.56
N GLY A 298 3.56 0.00 -5.26
CA GLY A 298 3.99 1.17 -4.50
C GLY A 298 5.29 1.77 -5.02
N ILE A 299 6.31 0.95 -5.30
CA ILE A 299 7.57 1.40 -5.90
C ILE A 299 7.34 2.04 -7.26
N ILE A 300 6.53 1.40 -8.12
CA ILE A 300 6.20 1.93 -9.45
C ILE A 300 5.47 3.28 -9.31
N ALA A 301 4.49 3.37 -8.41
CA ALA A 301 3.75 4.59 -8.15
C ALA A 301 4.65 5.72 -7.64
N ILE A 302 5.61 5.43 -6.75
CA ILE A 302 6.59 6.40 -6.25
C ILE A 302 7.45 6.92 -7.40
N ILE A 303 7.98 6.03 -8.25
CA ILE A 303 8.82 6.43 -9.39
C ILE A 303 8.06 7.36 -10.33
N ILE A 304 6.83 6.98 -10.70
CA ILE A 304 5.96 7.79 -11.58
C ILE A 304 5.65 9.14 -10.93
N ALA A 305 5.28 9.15 -9.64
CA ALA A 305 4.98 10.37 -8.91
C ALA A 305 6.19 11.30 -8.85
N LEU A 306 7.39 10.79 -8.55
CA LEU A 306 8.62 11.59 -8.51
C LEU A 306 8.97 12.19 -9.87
N ILE A 307 8.81 11.43 -10.97
CA ILE A 307 9.02 11.94 -12.33
C ILE A 307 8.04 13.06 -12.65
N LEU A 308 6.73 12.85 -12.38
CA LEU A 308 5.70 13.84 -12.62
C LEU A 308 5.91 15.10 -11.78
N ILE A 309 6.19 14.95 -10.49
CA ILE A 309 6.47 16.07 -9.58
C ILE A 309 7.72 16.84 -10.04
N ARG A 310 8.79 16.13 -10.41
CA ARG A 310 10.01 16.78 -10.91
C ARG A 310 9.73 17.58 -12.17
N PHE A 311 8.97 17.00 -13.11
CA PHE A 311 8.55 17.66 -14.33
C PHE A 311 7.72 18.92 -14.03
N LEU A 312 6.66 18.80 -13.23
CA LEU A 312 5.77 19.91 -12.86
C LEU A 312 6.54 21.04 -12.17
N ILE A 313 7.33 20.75 -11.13
CA ILE A 313 8.10 21.77 -10.41
C ILE A 313 9.14 22.42 -11.34
N SER A 314 9.81 21.65 -12.19
CA SER A 314 10.79 22.21 -13.14
C SER A 314 10.13 23.16 -14.14
N ARG A 315 8.93 22.83 -14.61
CA ARG A 315 8.15 23.65 -15.53
C ARG A 315 7.66 24.92 -14.84
N SER A 316 7.10 24.81 -13.65
CA SER A 316 6.57 25.95 -12.88
C SER A 316 7.66 26.93 -12.43
N LEU A 317 8.85 26.44 -12.09
CA LEU A 317 9.98 27.31 -11.69
C LEU A 317 10.86 27.77 -12.85
N SER A 318 10.57 27.36 -14.09
CA SER A 318 11.35 27.77 -15.27
C SER A 318 11.47 29.28 -15.49
N PRO A 319 10.45 30.14 -15.17
CA PRO A 319 10.58 31.59 -15.32
C PRO A 319 11.68 32.22 -14.45
N LEU A 320 12.09 31.58 -13.36
CA LEU A 320 13.11 32.10 -12.45
C LEU A 320 14.45 32.33 -13.15
N ALA A 321 14.83 31.45 -14.09
CA ALA A 321 16.07 31.59 -14.85
C ALA A 321 16.04 32.81 -15.78
N ALA A 322 14.88 33.08 -16.41
CA ALA A 322 14.69 34.26 -17.25
C ALA A 322 14.75 35.55 -16.41
N ILE A 323 14.10 35.55 -15.23
CA ILE A 323 14.13 36.70 -14.31
C ILE A 323 15.56 36.96 -13.81
N GLN A 324 16.29 35.92 -13.38
CA GLN A 324 17.67 36.05 -12.93
C GLN A 324 18.58 36.64 -14.03
N THR A 325 18.47 36.10 -15.25
CA THR A 325 19.27 36.55 -16.40
C THR A 325 18.93 37.99 -16.77
N GLY A 326 17.63 38.33 -16.82
CA GLY A 326 17.16 39.67 -17.14
C GLY A 326 17.56 40.71 -16.09
N LEU A 327 17.49 40.38 -14.81
CA LEU A 327 17.93 41.26 -13.73
C LEU A 327 19.46 41.48 -13.77
N THR A 328 20.23 40.43 -14.05
CA THR A 328 21.69 40.55 -14.22
C THR A 328 22.03 41.47 -15.40
N SER A 329 21.35 41.30 -16.54
CA SER A 329 21.49 42.15 -17.72
C SER A 329 21.12 43.61 -17.42
N PHE A 330 20.07 43.84 -16.64
CA PHE A 330 19.69 45.18 -16.20
C PHE A 330 20.74 45.83 -15.31
N PHE A 331 21.31 45.09 -14.36
CA PHE A 331 22.41 45.60 -13.55
C PHE A 331 23.68 45.86 -14.36
N ASP A 332 23.99 45.03 -15.35
CA ASP A 332 25.12 45.27 -16.24
C ASP A 332 24.91 46.53 -17.10
N PHE A 333 23.67 46.84 -17.49
CA PHE A 333 23.30 48.07 -18.17
C PHE A 333 23.46 49.31 -17.27
N ILE A 334 22.93 49.28 -16.04
CA ILE A 334 23.08 50.39 -15.08
C ILE A 334 24.57 50.64 -14.77
N ASN A 335 25.36 49.57 -14.65
CA ASN A 335 26.80 49.67 -14.37
C ASN A 335 27.64 49.94 -15.62
N HIS A 336 27.02 50.39 -16.73
CA HIS A 336 27.68 50.75 -17.99
C HIS A 336 28.53 49.64 -18.63
N LYS A 337 28.33 48.36 -18.25
CA LYS A 337 28.99 47.22 -18.89
C LYS A 337 28.35 46.90 -20.24
N THR A 338 27.07 47.21 -20.40
CA THR A 338 26.34 47.11 -21.67
C THR A 338 25.65 48.42 -21.98
N LYS A 339 25.46 48.73 -23.27
CA LYS A 339 24.77 49.94 -23.73
C LYS A 339 23.26 49.74 -23.89
N ASN A 340 22.79 48.50 -23.82
CA ASN A 340 21.41 48.14 -24.07
C ASN A 340 20.93 47.15 -23.00
N VAL A 341 19.67 47.29 -22.64
CA VAL A 341 18.91 46.33 -21.83
C VAL A 341 17.60 46.00 -22.53
N SER A 342 17.21 44.74 -22.46
CA SER A 342 15.92 44.23 -22.93
C SER A 342 15.02 43.91 -21.75
N THR A 343 13.72 43.92 -21.98
CA THR A 343 12.73 43.46 -21.00
C THR A 343 12.78 41.94 -20.80
N ILE A 344 12.38 41.50 -19.62
CA ILE A 344 12.23 40.09 -19.24
C ILE A 344 10.92 39.56 -19.83
N GLU A 345 10.99 38.53 -20.67
CA GLU A 345 9.81 37.92 -21.29
C GLU A 345 9.31 36.71 -20.49
N VAL A 346 8.50 36.96 -19.46
CA VAL A 346 7.76 35.90 -18.75
C VAL A 346 6.31 35.89 -19.22
N LYS A 347 5.93 34.88 -20.01
CA LYS A 347 4.55 34.65 -20.49
C LYS A 347 3.75 33.83 -19.47
N SER A 348 3.63 34.32 -18.24
CA SER A 348 2.80 33.70 -17.21
C SER A 348 1.85 34.72 -16.60
N ASN A 349 0.69 34.26 -16.14
CA ASN A 349 -0.29 35.08 -15.42
C ASN A 349 -0.20 34.88 -13.89
N ASP A 350 0.84 34.17 -13.43
CA ASP A 350 1.12 33.93 -12.01
C ASP A 350 1.96 35.05 -11.37
N GLU A 351 2.42 34.82 -10.16
CA GLU A 351 3.28 35.75 -9.40
C GLU A 351 4.58 36.07 -10.15
N PHE A 352 5.13 35.14 -10.96
CA PHE A 352 6.33 35.42 -11.75
C PHE A 352 6.03 36.38 -12.91
N GLY A 353 4.86 36.29 -13.53
CA GLY A 353 4.39 37.27 -14.52
C GLY A 353 4.27 38.67 -13.92
N GLN A 354 3.66 38.78 -12.75
CA GLN A 354 3.51 40.06 -12.03
C GLN A 354 4.87 40.67 -11.65
N ILE A 355 5.79 39.85 -11.11
CA ILE A 355 7.15 40.28 -10.78
C ILE A 355 7.89 40.74 -12.04
N SER A 356 7.80 39.97 -13.13
CA SER A 356 8.44 40.33 -14.40
C SER A 356 7.94 41.66 -14.96
N ASN A 357 6.63 41.91 -14.88
CA ASN A 357 6.03 43.17 -15.34
C ASN A 357 6.51 44.36 -14.50
N ALA A 358 6.49 44.23 -13.17
CA ALA A 358 6.99 45.28 -12.28
C ALA A 358 8.47 45.59 -12.51
N ILE A 359 9.30 44.57 -12.75
CA ILE A 359 10.72 44.76 -13.10
C ILE A 359 10.83 45.46 -14.47
N ASN A 360 10.07 45.04 -15.47
CA ASN A 360 10.10 45.63 -16.81
C ASN A 360 9.71 47.11 -16.82
N GLU A 361 8.70 47.50 -16.06
CA GLU A 361 8.34 48.91 -15.90
C GLU A 361 9.51 49.74 -15.36
N ASN A 362 10.23 49.22 -14.37
CA ASN A 362 11.41 49.87 -13.80
C ASN A 362 12.62 49.87 -14.76
N ILE A 363 12.83 48.80 -15.54
CA ILE A 363 13.84 48.75 -16.60
C ILE A 363 13.59 49.89 -17.61
N LEU A 364 12.36 49.98 -18.12
CA LEU A 364 11.99 50.98 -19.13
C LEU A 364 12.03 52.41 -18.57
N ALA A 365 11.61 52.61 -17.31
CA ALA A 365 11.72 53.91 -16.66
C ALA A 365 13.18 54.33 -16.50
N THR A 366 14.05 53.42 -16.03
CA THR A 366 15.47 53.72 -15.79
C THR A 366 16.22 53.96 -17.10
N LYS A 367 15.99 53.15 -18.13
CA LYS A 367 16.57 53.34 -19.47
C LYS A 367 16.25 54.73 -20.03
N ARG A 368 14.96 55.11 -20.03
CA ARG A 368 14.54 56.45 -20.48
C ARG A 368 15.17 57.58 -19.65
N GLY A 369 15.29 57.38 -18.34
CA GLY A 369 15.97 58.33 -17.45
C GLY A 369 17.43 58.55 -17.81
N LEU A 370 18.18 57.47 -18.00
CA LEU A 370 19.60 57.53 -18.40
C LEU A 370 19.79 58.12 -19.80
N GLU A 371 18.88 57.88 -20.74
CA GLU A 371 18.90 58.52 -22.06
C GLU A 371 18.71 60.04 -21.95
N GLN A 372 17.77 60.51 -21.12
CA GLN A 372 17.58 61.94 -20.84
C GLN A 372 18.82 62.57 -20.17
N ASP A 373 19.40 61.86 -19.21
CA ASP A 373 20.63 62.30 -18.52
C ASP A 373 21.80 62.42 -19.50
N ASN A 374 22.02 61.40 -20.34
CA ASN A 374 23.06 61.41 -21.36
C ASN A 374 22.84 62.53 -22.40
N GLN A 375 21.60 62.79 -22.78
CA GLN A 375 21.27 63.89 -23.68
C GLN A 375 21.61 65.25 -23.05
N ALA A 376 21.28 65.45 -21.78
CA ALA A 376 21.62 66.69 -21.06
C ALA A 376 23.14 66.88 -20.93
N VAL A 377 23.89 65.81 -20.66
CA VAL A 377 25.36 65.87 -20.64
C VAL A 377 25.90 66.24 -22.02
N LYS A 378 25.38 65.64 -23.10
CA LYS A 378 25.81 65.93 -24.47
C LYS A 378 25.51 67.38 -24.86
N GLU A 379 24.30 67.87 -24.56
CA GLU A 379 23.96 69.27 -24.80
C GLU A 379 24.83 70.21 -23.95
N SER A 380 25.11 69.86 -22.69
CA SER A 380 26.03 70.64 -21.84
C SER A 380 27.41 70.79 -22.48
N VAL A 381 27.99 69.71 -23.00
CA VAL A 381 29.27 69.74 -23.73
C VAL A 381 29.17 70.61 -24.99
N GLN A 382 28.06 70.49 -25.74
CA GLN A 382 27.84 71.28 -26.95
C GLN A 382 27.68 72.79 -26.65
N THR A 383 26.91 73.15 -25.62
CA THR A 383 26.73 74.53 -25.18
C THR A 383 28.06 75.14 -24.77
N VAL A 384 28.89 74.41 -24.02
CA VAL A 384 30.25 74.86 -23.68
C VAL A 384 31.08 75.10 -24.95
N SER A 385 31.02 74.21 -25.94
CA SER A 385 31.75 74.41 -27.20
C SER A 385 31.27 75.65 -27.99
N VAL A 386 29.96 75.97 -27.97
CA VAL A 386 29.42 77.20 -28.57
C VAL A 386 29.92 78.45 -27.85
N VAL A 387 30.00 78.37 -26.51
CA VAL A 387 30.53 79.43 -25.65
C VAL A 387 32.03 79.65 -25.87
N GLU A 388 32.81 78.58 -26.02
CA GLU A 388 34.23 78.64 -26.41
C GLU A 388 34.42 79.29 -27.79
N GLY A 389 33.46 79.11 -28.70
CA GLY A 389 33.40 79.80 -30.00
C GLY A 389 33.04 81.28 -29.92
N GLY A 390 32.80 81.82 -28.72
CA GLY A 390 32.56 83.24 -28.44
C GLY A 390 31.10 83.65 -28.26
N ASN A 391 30.13 82.75 -28.47
CA ASN A 391 28.71 83.06 -28.30
C ASN A 391 28.23 82.75 -26.87
N LEU A 392 28.06 83.79 -26.05
CA LEU A 392 27.66 83.69 -24.65
C LEU A 392 26.14 83.63 -24.45
N THR A 393 25.33 83.63 -25.52
CA THR A 393 23.86 83.50 -25.44
C THR A 393 23.38 82.04 -25.34
N ALA A 394 24.26 81.08 -25.59
CA ALA A 394 23.90 79.66 -25.58
C ALA A 394 23.47 79.19 -24.18
N ARG A 395 22.44 78.35 -24.10
CA ARG A 395 21.94 77.79 -22.84
C ARG A 395 21.63 76.30 -23.01
N ILE A 396 21.72 75.58 -21.90
CA ILE A 396 21.39 74.16 -21.82
C ILE A 396 19.88 74.05 -21.54
N THR A 397 19.12 73.43 -22.44
CA THR A 397 17.66 73.37 -22.40
C THR A 397 17.11 71.99 -22.05
N ALA A 398 17.87 70.94 -22.32
CA ALA A 398 17.55 69.56 -21.98
C ALA A 398 17.27 69.42 -20.49
N ASN A 399 16.32 68.56 -20.16
CA ASN A 399 15.91 68.32 -18.80
C ASN A 399 16.33 66.90 -18.38
N PRO A 400 17.47 66.76 -17.68
CA PRO A 400 17.88 65.47 -17.16
C PRO A 400 16.91 64.99 -16.08
N ARG A 401 16.87 63.68 -15.84
CA ARG A 401 16.11 63.06 -14.76
C ARG A 401 16.91 63.03 -13.45
N ASN A 402 18.24 62.94 -13.52
CA ASN A 402 19.11 62.97 -12.35
C ASN A 402 19.09 64.39 -11.71
N PRO A 403 18.66 64.52 -10.44
CA PRO A 403 18.60 65.81 -9.76
C PRO A 403 19.94 66.56 -9.74
N GLN A 404 21.06 65.85 -9.68
CA GLN A 404 22.40 66.45 -9.68
C GLN A 404 22.73 67.07 -11.05
N LEU A 405 22.28 66.47 -12.15
CA LEU A 405 22.44 67.04 -13.49
C LEU A 405 21.50 68.23 -13.70
N ILE A 406 20.31 68.24 -13.09
CA ILE A 406 19.42 69.41 -13.10
C ILE A 406 20.10 70.58 -12.39
N GLU A 407 20.70 70.32 -11.22
CA GLU A 407 21.44 71.34 -10.48
C GLU A 407 22.64 71.85 -11.29
N LEU A 408 23.44 70.95 -11.89
CA LEU A 408 24.56 71.32 -12.74
C LEU A 408 24.12 72.19 -13.93
N LYS A 409 23.03 71.81 -14.62
CA LYS A 409 22.43 72.60 -15.70
C LYS A 409 22.12 74.02 -15.23
N ASN A 410 21.46 74.15 -14.09
CA ASN A 410 21.05 75.44 -13.54
C ASN A 410 22.26 76.29 -13.12
N VAL A 411 23.28 75.68 -12.51
CA VAL A 411 24.54 76.36 -12.16
C VAL A 411 25.26 76.86 -13.41
N LEU A 412 25.39 76.03 -14.44
CA LEU A 412 26.02 76.39 -15.70
C LEU A 412 25.25 77.51 -16.42
N ASN A 413 23.93 77.40 -16.54
CA ASN A 413 23.13 78.46 -17.16
C ASN A 413 23.25 79.79 -16.40
N ARG A 414 23.26 79.77 -15.05
CA ARG A 414 23.52 80.99 -14.25
C ARG A 414 24.92 81.57 -14.47
N LEU A 415 25.94 80.70 -14.62
CA LEU A 415 27.28 81.15 -14.97
C LEU A 415 27.27 81.85 -16.34
N LEU A 416 26.60 81.28 -17.33
CA LEU A 416 26.47 81.87 -18.66
C LEU A 416 25.68 83.19 -18.64
N ASP A 417 24.61 83.29 -17.83
CA ASP A 417 23.88 84.55 -17.62
C ASP A 417 24.78 85.64 -17.02
N ALA A 418 25.59 85.28 -16.03
CA ALA A 418 26.54 86.19 -15.41
C ALA A 418 27.64 86.63 -16.38
N LEU A 419 28.17 85.72 -17.20
CA LEU A 419 29.15 86.03 -18.24
C LEU A 419 28.54 86.92 -19.32
N GLN A 420 27.33 86.63 -19.80
CA GLN A 420 26.67 87.45 -20.81
C GLN A 420 26.39 88.87 -20.31
N THR A 421 25.97 89.01 -19.05
CA THR A 421 25.68 90.32 -18.45
C THR A 421 26.97 91.12 -18.18
N ARG A 422 28.05 90.47 -17.75
CA ARG A 422 29.30 91.16 -17.42
C ARG A 422 30.18 91.42 -18.64
N VAL A 423 30.26 90.47 -19.56
CA VAL A 423 31.12 90.56 -20.75
C VAL A 423 30.31 91.07 -21.92
N GLY A 424 29.37 90.26 -22.42
CA GLY A 424 28.63 90.56 -23.64
C GLY A 424 27.97 89.32 -24.23
N SER A 425 27.22 89.48 -25.31
CA SER A 425 26.54 88.38 -26.00
C SER A 425 27.45 87.66 -27.01
N ASP A 426 28.36 88.40 -27.66
CA ASP A 426 29.32 87.82 -28.62
C ASP A 426 30.73 88.37 -28.39
N MET A 427 31.61 87.51 -27.87
CA MET A 427 33.01 87.86 -27.61
C MET A 427 33.79 88.16 -28.89
N ASN A 428 33.38 87.59 -30.03
CA ASN A 428 34.04 87.86 -31.31
C ASN A 428 33.77 89.29 -31.78
N GLU A 429 32.57 89.82 -31.52
CA GLU A 429 32.25 91.21 -31.84
C GLU A 429 33.01 92.19 -30.95
N ILE A 430 33.13 91.90 -29.64
CA ILE A 430 34.01 92.67 -28.74
C ILE A 430 35.45 92.66 -29.26
N GLN A 431 35.95 91.48 -29.66
CA GLN A 431 37.30 91.33 -30.19
C GLN A 431 37.50 92.08 -31.51
N ARG A 432 36.48 92.13 -32.39
CA ARG A 432 36.49 92.90 -33.64
C ARG A 432 36.65 94.39 -33.35
N VAL A 433 35.85 94.94 -32.43
CA VAL A 433 35.91 96.36 -32.03
C VAL A 433 37.27 96.69 -31.41
N PHE A 434 37.76 95.87 -30.48
CA PHE A 434 39.10 96.06 -29.90
C PHE A 434 40.22 96.01 -30.95
N ASN A 435 40.08 95.20 -32.00
CA ASN A 435 41.07 95.18 -33.09
C ASN A 435 41.00 96.44 -33.98
N SER A 436 39.81 97.01 -34.21
CA SER A 436 39.68 98.33 -34.84
C SER A 436 40.37 99.42 -34.00
N TYR A 437 40.17 99.40 -32.68
CA TYR A 437 40.77 100.39 -31.76
C TYR A 437 42.31 100.28 -31.75
N LYS A 438 42.87 99.07 -31.81
CA LYS A 438 44.33 98.86 -31.98
C LYS A 438 44.87 99.50 -33.26
N SER A 439 44.04 99.61 -34.29
CA SER A 439 44.38 100.23 -35.57
C SER A 439 44.07 101.74 -35.58
N LEU A 440 43.81 102.33 -34.42
CA LEU A 440 43.44 103.74 -34.19
C LEU A 440 42.10 104.15 -34.81
N ASP A 441 41.23 103.19 -35.14
CA ASP A 441 39.87 103.46 -35.61
C ASP A 441 38.86 103.25 -34.47
N PHE A 442 38.45 104.36 -33.85
CA PHE A 442 37.52 104.39 -32.72
C PHE A 442 36.04 104.50 -33.13
N THR A 443 35.74 104.56 -34.44
CA THR A 443 34.36 104.70 -34.95
C THR A 443 33.56 103.40 -34.90
N THR A 444 34.24 102.28 -34.67
CA THR A 444 33.62 100.96 -34.61
C THR A 444 32.99 100.71 -33.24
N GLU A 445 31.75 100.23 -33.21
CA GLU A 445 31.05 99.85 -31.98
C GLU A 445 30.50 98.42 -32.02
N VAL A 446 30.22 97.86 -30.85
CA VAL A 446 29.44 96.63 -30.66
C VAL A 446 27.96 97.00 -30.76
N LYS A 447 27.25 96.46 -31.75
CA LYS A 447 25.80 96.70 -31.90
C LYS A 447 25.04 95.94 -30.82
N ASP A 448 23.95 96.56 -30.33
CA ASP A 448 23.09 95.99 -29.28
C ASP A 448 23.87 95.59 -28.02
N ALA A 449 24.89 96.39 -27.67
CA ALA A 449 25.73 96.21 -26.50
C ALA A 449 24.89 96.19 -25.22
N ASN A 450 24.86 95.03 -24.56
CA ASN A 450 24.07 94.81 -23.35
C ASN A 450 24.95 94.31 -22.20
N GLY A 451 26.11 93.71 -22.48
CA GLY A 451 27.09 93.35 -21.48
C GLY A 451 27.93 94.54 -21.01
N ALA A 452 28.36 94.53 -19.74
CA ALA A 452 29.12 95.66 -19.19
C ALA A 452 30.43 95.95 -19.97
N VAL A 453 31.15 94.92 -20.45
CA VAL A 453 32.34 95.12 -21.29
C VAL A 453 31.97 95.67 -22.67
N GLU A 454 30.91 95.17 -23.33
CA GLU A 454 30.41 95.74 -24.60
C GLU A 454 30.06 97.22 -24.47
N VAL A 455 29.27 97.58 -23.46
CA VAL A 455 28.83 98.96 -23.21
C VAL A 455 30.04 99.86 -22.90
N THR A 456 30.94 99.40 -22.05
CA THR A 456 32.17 100.15 -21.74
C THR A 456 33.05 100.32 -22.99
N THR A 457 33.13 99.29 -23.83
CA THR A 457 33.89 99.34 -25.09
C THR A 457 33.35 100.44 -26.00
N ASN A 458 32.03 100.52 -26.19
CA ASN A 458 31.42 101.57 -26.99
C ASN A 458 31.61 102.97 -26.39
N ALA A 459 31.48 103.10 -25.06
CA ALA A 459 31.71 104.37 -24.37
C ALA A 459 33.14 104.89 -24.57
N LEU A 460 34.14 104.00 -24.52
CA LEU A 460 35.54 104.35 -24.78
C LEU A 460 35.76 104.90 -26.20
N GLY A 461 35.09 104.35 -27.21
CA GLY A 461 35.16 104.87 -28.59
C GLY A 461 34.47 106.22 -28.78
N GLN A 462 33.52 106.58 -27.91
CA GLN A 462 32.82 107.87 -27.94
C GLN A 462 33.56 108.99 -27.21
N GLU A 463 34.43 108.66 -26.24
CA GLU A 463 35.22 109.64 -25.47
C GLU A 463 36.55 110.06 -26.14
N ILE A 464 37.02 109.33 -27.16
CA ILE A 464 38.22 109.63 -27.96
C ILE A 464 37.82 110.36 -29.24
#